data_AF-A0A7Y0AD11-F1
#
_entry.id   AF-A0A7Y0AD11-F1
#
_cell.length_a   1.000
_cell.length_b   1.000
_cell.length_c   1.000
_cell.angle_alpha   90.00
_cell.angle_beta   90.00
_cell.angle_gamma   90.00
#
_symmetry.space_group_name_H-M   'P 1'
#
loop_
_entity.id
_entity.type
_entity.pdbx_description
1 polymer ?
#
loop_
_entity_poly.entity_id
_entity_poly.type
_entity_poly.pdbx_seq_one_letter_code
_entity_poly.pdbx_strand_id
1 'polypeptide(L)'
;MAKVRHGQLHLTLNVPDNDLLLDWANTADKLLAGHITFFDTGRRTARETVSFTAGQCVSYQENFTAGDDGEGAYVCQLIIATAEKLELTPSEPAGAFVAPAAREHAAPVLATTVASGPLAENVSVLAKATNLPANPMQPARMELWMGYLERRGVQFHIGTPEAELKLFDNQAEGMYSAGGGTKTIYLYDPPGTATFFEEAFHALQHLRKHPAIKVLESGQEVDAWEYDAKQALLKHSEKLGLSYEEYVETENQLQQVIDNEYGNYNF
;
A
#
# COMPACT_ATOMS: atom_id res chain seq x y z
N MET A 1 -44.80 24.96 -0.34
CA MET A 1 -43.84 24.28 -1.24
C MET A 1 -43.02 23.30 -0.41
N ALA A 2 -42.94 22.04 -0.81
CA ALA A 2 -42.13 21.04 -0.11
C ALA A 2 -40.68 21.12 -0.61
N LYS A 3 -39.71 21.25 0.31
CA LYS A 3 -38.28 21.25 0.00
C LYS A 3 -37.81 19.80 -0.14
N VAL A 4 -37.60 19.34 -1.38
CA VAL A 4 -37.02 18.03 -1.66
C VAL A 4 -35.51 18.14 -1.51
N ARG A 5 -34.91 17.40 -0.58
CA ARG A 5 -33.45 17.25 -0.47
C ARG A 5 -33.02 16.11 -1.36
N HIS A 6 -32.01 16.33 -2.20
CA HIS A 6 -31.47 15.28 -3.06
C HIS A 6 -30.47 14.45 -2.23
N GLY A 7 -30.44 13.14 -2.48
CA GLY A 7 -29.65 12.19 -1.69
C GLY A 7 -28.14 12.32 -1.94
N GLN A 8 -27.35 11.92 -0.95
CA GLN A 8 -25.92 11.68 -1.13
C GLN A 8 -25.70 10.25 -1.65
N LEU A 9 -24.66 10.04 -2.44
CA LEU A 9 -24.16 8.71 -2.77
C LEU A 9 -23.07 8.33 -1.77
N HIS A 10 -23.23 7.17 -1.13
CA HIS A 10 -22.25 6.60 -0.21
C HIS A 10 -21.69 5.35 -0.87
N LEU A 11 -20.39 5.33 -1.13
CA LEU A 11 -19.71 4.27 -1.84
C LEU A 11 -18.59 3.70 -0.98
N THR A 12 -18.45 2.38 -0.97
CA THR A 12 -17.27 1.67 -0.48
C THR A 12 -16.60 1.03 -1.69
N LEU A 13 -15.34 1.40 -1.94
CA LEU A 13 -14.57 0.96 -3.10
C LEU A 13 -13.22 0.43 -2.63
N ASN A 14 -12.60 -0.46 -3.40
CA ASN A 14 -11.16 -0.65 -3.26
C ASN A 14 -10.46 0.68 -3.57
N VAL A 15 -9.41 1.00 -2.81
CA VAL A 15 -8.61 2.20 -3.09
C VAL A 15 -8.06 2.07 -4.52
N PRO A 16 -8.39 3.00 -5.43
CA PRO A 16 -7.91 2.94 -6.80
C PRO A 16 -6.40 3.09 -6.85
N ASP A 17 -5.77 2.53 -7.90
CA ASP A 17 -4.33 2.64 -8.09
C ASP A 17 -3.87 4.09 -8.38
N ASN A 18 -4.79 5.01 -8.68
CA ASN A 18 -4.46 6.42 -8.94
C ASN A 18 -5.06 7.35 -7.89
N ASP A 19 -4.49 8.55 -7.78
CA ASP A 19 -4.88 9.55 -6.78
C ASP A 19 -6.12 10.36 -7.21
N LEU A 20 -6.86 9.97 -8.26
CA LEU A 20 -7.95 10.78 -8.81
C LEU A 20 -9.04 11.10 -7.78
N LEU A 21 -9.43 10.11 -6.96
CA LEU A 21 -10.44 10.29 -5.91
C LEU A 21 -9.91 11.16 -4.76
N LEU A 22 -8.64 10.98 -4.40
CA LEU A 22 -7.97 11.78 -3.37
C LEU A 22 -7.80 13.24 -3.81
N ASP A 23 -7.36 13.47 -5.05
CA ASP A 23 -7.24 14.78 -5.67
C ASP A 23 -8.61 15.47 -5.77
N TRP A 24 -9.65 14.71 -6.09
CA TRP A 24 -11.02 15.23 -6.11
C TRP A 24 -11.48 15.63 -4.71
N ALA A 25 -11.22 14.80 -3.69
CA ALA A 25 -11.54 15.11 -2.29
C ALA A 25 -10.78 16.33 -1.77
N ASN A 26 -9.53 16.55 -2.21
CA ASN A 26 -8.71 17.70 -1.85
C ASN A 26 -9.08 18.99 -2.59
N THR A 27 -9.92 18.90 -3.64
CA THR A 27 -10.39 20.06 -4.39
C THR A 27 -11.87 20.29 -4.11
N ALA A 28 -12.16 20.89 -2.95
CA ALA A 28 -13.51 20.94 -2.38
C ALA A 28 -14.60 21.47 -3.32
N ASP A 29 -14.28 22.37 -4.25
CA ASP A 29 -15.21 23.00 -5.20
C ASP A 29 -15.25 22.30 -6.58
N LYS A 30 -14.45 21.26 -6.80
CA LYS A 30 -14.40 20.54 -8.07
C LYS A 30 -15.64 19.67 -8.24
N LEU A 31 -16.42 20.01 -9.26
CA LEU A 31 -17.59 19.24 -9.69
C LEU A 31 -17.20 18.27 -10.80
N LEU A 32 -17.56 17.00 -10.66
CA LEU A 32 -17.37 15.97 -11.68
C LEU A 32 -18.70 15.32 -12.07
N ALA A 33 -18.83 15.01 -13.35
CA ALA A 33 -19.87 14.10 -13.84
C ALA A 33 -19.40 12.66 -13.68
N GLY A 34 -20.34 11.74 -13.46
CA GLY A 34 -20.02 10.33 -13.27
C GLY A 34 -21.25 9.44 -13.28
N HIS A 35 -20.99 8.14 -13.25
CA HIS A 35 -22.04 7.13 -13.14
C HIS A 35 -21.56 5.89 -12.40
N ILE A 36 -22.51 5.17 -11.80
CA ILE A 36 -22.32 3.88 -11.15
C ILE A 36 -23.18 2.86 -11.89
N THR A 37 -22.55 1.81 -12.41
CA THR A 37 -23.25 0.74 -13.13
C THR A 37 -23.29 -0.52 -12.29
N PHE A 38 -24.50 -1.02 -12.05
CA PHE A 38 -24.76 -2.29 -11.38
C PHE A 38 -24.84 -3.39 -12.44
N PHE A 39 -24.08 -4.46 -12.27
CA PHE A 39 -24.05 -5.60 -13.18
C PHE A 39 -24.75 -6.82 -12.57
N ASP A 40 -25.29 -7.70 -13.42
CA ASP A 40 -25.81 -8.99 -12.97
C ASP A 40 -24.67 -9.90 -12.46
N THR A 41 -24.93 -10.63 -11.38
CA THR A 41 -23.98 -11.58 -10.81
C THR A 41 -23.83 -12.79 -11.75
N GLY A 42 -22.72 -12.82 -12.50
CA GLY A 42 -22.34 -13.94 -13.38
C GLY A 42 -22.47 -13.66 -14.87
N ARG A 43 -23.10 -12.55 -15.26
CA ARG A 43 -23.14 -12.07 -16.64
C ARG A 43 -22.77 -10.59 -16.56
N ARG A 44 -21.66 -10.16 -17.16
CA ARG A 44 -21.20 -8.75 -17.18
C ARG A 44 -22.14 -7.81 -17.96
N THR A 45 -23.44 -8.02 -17.86
CA THR A 45 -24.52 -7.24 -18.44
C THR A 45 -24.92 -6.20 -17.40
N ALA A 46 -24.92 -4.93 -17.81
CA ALA A 46 -25.41 -3.84 -16.98
C ALA A 46 -26.91 -4.03 -16.72
N ARG A 47 -27.33 -3.81 -15.48
CA ARG A 47 -28.71 -3.90 -15.02
C ARG A 47 -29.29 -2.51 -14.84
N GLU A 48 -28.59 -1.67 -14.10
CA GLU A 48 -29.01 -0.32 -13.74
C GLU A 48 -27.79 0.60 -13.72
N THR A 49 -27.97 1.86 -14.11
CA THR A 49 -26.94 2.88 -14.02
C THR A 49 -27.49 4.10 -13.27
N VAL A 50 -26.80 4.50 -12.21
CA VAL A 50 -27.04 5.78 -11.52
C VAL A 50 -26.08 6.81 -12.08
N SER A 51 -26.58 7.90 -12.65
CA SER A 51 -25.76 8.96 -13.27
C SER A 51 -25.95 10.30 -12.56
N PHE A 52 -24.89 11.12 -12.58
CA PHE A 52 -24.87 12.50 -12.07
C PHE A 52 -24.01 13.40 -12.96
N THR A 53 -24.42 14.66 -13.09
CA THR A 53 -23.76 15.68 -13.93
C THR A 53 -22.80 16.57 -13.14
N ALA A 54 -23.08 16.80 -11.87
CA ALA A 54 -22.34 17.71 -10.99
C ALA A 54 -22.25 17.14 -9.57
N GLY A 55 -21.41 16.11 -9.40
CA GLY A 55 -21.06 15.54 -8.11
C GLY A 55 -19.93 16.31 -7.46
N GLN A 56 -19.99 16.49 -6.16
CA GLN A 56 -18.96 17.04 -5.29
C GLN A 56 -18.52 15.95 -4.32
N CYS A 57 -17.22 15.68 -4.23
CA CYS A 57 -16.69 14.81 -3.18
C CYS A 57 -16.72 15.57 -1.86
N VAL A 58 -17.56 15.14 -0.91
CA VAL A 58 -17.70 15.78 0.40
C VAL A 58 -17.05 15.01 1.54
N SER A 59 -16.69 13.74 1.29
CA SER A 59 -15.90 12.93 2.22
C SER A 59 -15.14 11.86 1.46
N TYR A 60 -13.89 11.64 1.84
CA TYR A 60 -13.06 10.53 1.39
C TYR A 60 -12.28 10.01 2.59
N GLN A 61 -12.41 8.72 2.90
CA GLN A 61 -11.72 8.09 4.00
C GLN A 61 -11.18 6.73 3.56
N GLU A 62 -9.88 6.52 3.68
CA GLU A 62 -9.27 5.22 3.45
C GLU A 62 -9.18 4.44 4.76
N ASN A 63 -9.50 3.14 4.69
CA ASN A 63 -9.37 2.21 5.80
C ASN A 63 -8.59 1.00 5.33
N PHE A 64 -7.60 0.61 6.14
CA PHE A 64 -6.81 -0.60 5.94
C PHE A 64 -7.04 -1.56 7.09
N THR A 65 -7.44 -2.78 6.76
CA THR A 65 -7.62 -3.88 7.72
C THR A 65 -6.69 -5.01 7.33
N ALA A 66 -5.67 -5.25 8.16
CA ALA A 66 -4.74 -6.35 7.93
C ALA A 66 -5.46 -7.70 8.08
N GLY A 67 -5.28 -8.58 7.09
CA GLY A 67 -5.84 -9.94 7.10
C GLY A 67 -7.31 -10.06 6.71
N ASP A 68 -7.90 -9.02 6.11
CA ASP A 68 -9.23 -9.11 5.51
C ASP A 68 -9.13 -9.57 4.05
N ASP A 69 -9.33 -10.87 3.87
CA ASP A 69 -9.33 -11.53 2.55
C ASP A 69 -10.68 -11.42 1.82
N GLY A 70 -11.71 -10.86 2.48
CA GLY A 70 -13.10 -10.89 2.02
C GLY A 70 -13.55 -9.59 1.34
N GLU A 71 -13.35 -8.44 1.98
CA GLU A 71 -13.82 -7.14 1.47
C GLU A 71 -12.73 -6.29 0.79
N GLY A 72 -11.51 -6.82 0.73
CA GLY A 72 -10.31 -6.11 0.27
C GLY A 72 -9.61 -5.45 1.44
N ALA A 73 -8.33 -5.76 1.63
CA ALA A 73 -7.55 -5.25 2.76
C ALA A 73 -7.43 -3.71 2.79
N TYR A 74 -7.70 -3.02 1.67
CA TYR A 74 -7.59 -1.57 1.55
C TYR A 74 -8.76 -0.96 0.76
N VAL A 75 -9.67 -0.30 1.48
CA VAL A 75 -10.88 0.30 0.93
C VAL A 75 -10.94 1.80 1.17
N CYS A 76 -11.63 2.53 0.31
CA CYS A 76 -12.05 3.91 0.56
C CYS A 76 -13.57 4.03 0.66
N GLN A 77 -14.00 4.86 1.60
CA GLN A 77 -15.38 5.32 1.75
C GLN A 77 -15.48 6.72 1.13
N LEU A 78 -16.31 6.84 0.10
CA LEU A 78 -16.51 8.06 -0.68
C LEU A 78 -17.96 8.53 -0.53
N ILE A 79 -18.14 9.80 -0.13
CA ILE A 79 -19.46 10.45 -0.10
C ILE A 79 -19.50 11.52 -1.18
N ILE A 80 -20.45 11.39 -2.10
CA ILE A 80 -20.69 12.33 -3.20
C ILE A 80 -22.01 13.05 -2.94
N ALA A 81 -21.95 14.38 -2.83
CA ALA A 81 -23.13 15.24 -2.85
C ALA A 81 -23.40 15.69 -4.29
N THR A 82 -24.65 15.68 -4.73
CA THR A 82 -25.01 16.18 -6.07
C THR A 82 -25.85 17.45 -5.93
N ALA A 83 -25.49 18.49 -6.67
CA ALA A 83 -26.21 19.76 -6.62
C ALA A 83 -27.51 19.74 -7.45
N GLU A 84 -27.60 18.86 -8.45
CA GLU A 84 -28.63 18.90 -9.48
C GLU A 84 -29.59 17.71 -9.43
N LYS A 85 -29.18 16.54 -9.90
CA LYS A 85 -30.06 15.39 -10.06
C LYS A 85 -29.26 14.09 -10.07
N LEU A 86 -29.84 13.07 -9.45
CA LEU A 86 -29.47 11.68 -9.63
C LEU A 86 -30.47 11.04 -10.59
N GLU A 87 -29.97 10.42 -11.65
CA GLU A 87 -30.79 9.71 -12.63
C GLU A 87 -30.51 8.22 -12.57
N LEU A 88 -31.55 7.42 -12.31
CA LEU A 88 -31.49 5.96 -12.38
C LEU A 88 -32.05 5.52 -13.73
N THR A 89 -31.19 4.93 -14.56
CA THR A 89 -31.56 4.43 -15.88
C THR A 89 -31.49 2.89 -15.89
N PRO A 90 -32.58 2.18 -16.17
CA PRO A 90 -32.53 0.74 -16.40
C PRO A 90 -31.78 0.44 -17.71
N SER A 91 -30.96 -0.60 -17.72
CA SER A 91 -30.32 -1.10 -18.95
C SER A 91 -31.28 -2.03 -19.69
N GLU A 92 -31.56 -1.77 -20.97
CA GLU A 92 -32.45 -2.62 -21.78
C GLU A 92 -31.74 -3.86 -22.38
N PRO A 93 -32.47 -4.97 -22.61
CA PRO A 93 -33.83 -5.26 -22.17
C PRO A 93 -33.82 -5.98 -20.81
N ALA A 94 -34.79 -5.63 -19.97
CA ALA A 94 -35.05 -6.27 -18.69
C ALA A 94 -35.24 -7.79 -18.89
N GLY A 95 -34.18 -8.57 -18.67
CA GLY A 95 -34.33 -9.99 -18.44
C GLY A 95 -35.23 -10.17 -17.22
N ALA A 96 -36.26 -11.01 -17.32
CA ALA A 96 -37.12 -11.32 -16.20
C ALA A 96 -36.25 -11.70 -14.99
N PHE A 97 -36.44 -11.00 -13.88
CA PHE A 97 -35.76 -11.33 -12.63
C PHE A 97 -36.07 -12.78 -12.27
N VAL A 98 -35.08 -13.66 -12.43
CA VAL A 98 -35.14 -15.03 -11.94
C VAL A 98 -34.47 -15.02 -10.58
N ALA A 99 -35.25 -15.22 -9.52
CA ALA A 99 -34.71 -15.38 -8.19
C ALA A 99 -33.68 -16.53 -8.21
N PRO A 100 -32.45 -16.33 -7.70
CA PRO A 100 -31.47 -17.40 -7.65
C PRO A 100 -32.03 -18.56 -6.80
N ALA A 101 -31.94 -19.78 -7.32
CA ALA A 101 -32.28 -20.97 -6.55
C ALA A 101 -31.43 -21.00 -5.27
N ALA A 102 -32.04 -21.37 -4.13
CA ALA A 102 -31.36 -21.50 -2.86
C ALA A 102 -30.11 -22.38 -3.03
N ARG A 103 -28.92 -21.80 -2.91
CA ARG A 103 -27.67 -22.55 -3.03
C ARG A 103 -27.43 -23.29 -1.72
N GLU A 104 -27.28 -24.61 -1.80
CA GLU A 104 -26.59 -25.38 -0.78
C GLU A 104 -25.14 -24.89 -0.74
N HIS A 105 -24.68 -24.42 0.41
CA HIS A 105 -23.29 -24.05 0.62
C HIS A 105 -22.43 -25.32 0.52
N ALA A 106 -21.63 -25.44 -0.55
CA ALA A 106 -20.66 -26.52 -0.68
C ALA A 106 -19.53 -26.33 0.34
N ALA A 107 -19.17 -27.42 1.02
CA ALA A 107 -18.07 -27.48 1.98
C ALA A 107 -16.70 -27.22 1.30
N PRO A 108 -15.73 -26.64 2.03
CA PRO A 108 -14.41 -26.30 1.49
C PRO A 108 -13.66 -27.55 1.02
N VAL A 109 -13.11 -27.49 -0.19
CA VAL A 109 -12.27 -28.54 -0.78
C VAL A 109 -10.85 -28.35 -0.24
N LEU A 110 -10.35 -29.36 0.48
CA LEU A 110 -8.96 -29.44 0.93
C LEU A 110 -8.04 -29.65 -0.28
N ALA A 111 -7.03 -28.79 -0.41
CA ALA A 111 -6.04 -28.85 -1.49
C ALA A 111 -5.05 -30.01 -1.29
N THR A 112 -4.86 -30.80 -2.34
CA THR A 112 -3.90 -31.91 -2.40
C THR A 112 -2.52 -31.38 -2.81
N THR A 113 -1.50 -31.67 -1.99
CA THR A 113 -0.08 -31.45 -2.28
C THR A 113 0.41 -32.29 -3.46
N VAL A 114 1.01 -31.65 -4.46
CA VAL A 114 1.78 -32.30 -5.54
C VAL A 114 3.27 -32.30 -5.21
N ALA A 115 3.88 -33.48 -5.28
CA ALA A 115 5.29 -33.72 -5.02
C ALA A 115 6.18 -33.31 -6.19
N SER A 116 7.29 -32.64 -5.87
CA SER A 116 8.36 -32.27 -6.81
C SER A 116 9.33 -33.43 -7.04
N GLY A 117 9.62 -33.72 -8.31
CA GLY A 117 10.74 -34.59 -8.72
C GLY A 117 12.05 -33.80 -8.88
N PRO A 118 13.22 -34.44 -8.81
CA PRO A 118 14.51 -33.75 -8.82
C PRO A 118 15.07 -33.65 -10.24
N LEU A 119 15.67 -32.50 -10.57
CA LEU A 119 16.69 -32.42 -11.61
C LEU A 119 17.85 -31.55 -11.09
N ALA A 120 19.01 -32.18 -10.98
CA ALA A 120 20.28 -31.53 -10.70
C ALA A 120 20.94 -31.08 -12.00
N GLU A 121 21.56 -29.89 -12.02
CA GLU A 121 22.93 -29.72 -12.51
C GLU A 121 23.49 -28.30 -12.24
N ASN A 122 24.46 -28.25 -11.32
CA ASN A 122 25.69 -27.47 -11.30
C ASN A 122 25.71 -26.05 -11.90
N VAL A 123 25.47 -25.07 -11.02
CA VAL A 123 26.22 -23.80 -11.01
C VAL A 123 26.75 -23.59 -9.59
N SER A 124 28.03 -23.90 -9.40
CA SER A 124 28.78 -23.58 -8.18
C SER A 124 29.16 -22.10 -8.22
N VAL A 125 28.23 -21.24 -7.85
CA VAL A 125 28.52 -19.88 -7.38
C VAL A 125 28.40 -19.96 -5.86
N LEU A 126 29.39 -19.38 -5.16
CA LEU A 126 29.49 -19.29 -3.70
C LEU A 126 28.12 -19.42 -3.01
N ALA A 127 27.83 -20.59 -2.44
CA ALA A 127 26.78 -20.74 -1.45
C ALA A 127 27.26 -20.00 -0.19
N LYS A 128 27.22 -18.67 -0.23
CA LYS A 128 27.12 -17.85 0.97
C LYS A 128 25.86 -18.37 1.63
N ALA A 129 25.96 -18.94 2.83
CA ALA A 129 24.79 -19.27 3.62
C ALA A 129 23.94 -17.99 3.65
N THR A 130 22.85 -17.99 2.89
CA THR A 130 21.96 -16.85 2.82
C THR A 130 21.35 -16.79 4.20
N ASN A 131 21.86 -15.86 5.02
CA ASN A 131 21.23 -15.48 6.27
C ASN A 131 19.88 -14.88 5.87
N LEU A 132 18.89 -15.76 5.70
CA LEU A 132 17.52 -15.34 5.51
C LEU A 132 17.15 -14.49 6.72
N PRO A 133 16.47 -13.35 6.52
CA PRO A 133 16.02 -12.54 7.63
C PRO A 133 15.13 -13.39 8.55
N ALA A 134 15.22 -13.17 9.85
CA ALA A 134 14.41 -13.90 10.83
C ALA A 134 12.90 -13.64 10.63
N ASN A 135 12.55 -12.45 10.14
CA ASN A 135 11.19 -12.06 9.77
C ASN A 135 11.11 -11.54 8.32
N PRO A 136 11.07 -12.43 7.32
CA PRO A 136 10.99 -12.02 5.92
C PRO A 136 9.68 -11.29 5.64
N MET A 137 9.76 -10.24 4.82
CA MET A 137 8.61 -9.46 4.39
C MET A 137 7.59 -10.35 3.66
N GLN A 138 6.31 -10.26 4.06
CA GLN A 138 5.25 -11.05 3.41
C GLN A 138 5.04 -10.61 1.95
N PRO A 139 5.11 -11.51 0.95
CA PRO A 139 5.09 -11.15 -0.47
C PRO A 139 3.87 -10.32 -0.90
N ALA A 140 2.65 -10.68 -0.46
CA ALA A 140 1.44 -9.95 -0.83
C ALA A 140 1.44 -8.50 -0.28
N ARG A 141 2.01 -8.30 0.91
CA ARG A 141 2.14 -6.98 1.51
C ARG A 141 3.24 -6.17 0.80
N MET A 142 4.34 -6.83 0.44
CA MET A 142 5.44 -6.25 -0.32
C MET A 142 4.94 -5.71 -1.65
N GLU A 143 4.19 -6.53 -2.40
CA GLU A 143 3.61 -6.17 -3.70
C GLU A 143 2.70 -4.94 -3.61
N LEU A 144 1.83 -4.87 -2.59
CA LEU A 144 0.94 -3.73 -2.38
C LEU A 144 1.71 -2.43 -2.16
N TRP A 145 2.75 -2.46 -1.32
CA TRP A 145 3.57 -1.29 -1.01
C TRP A 145 4.47 -0.89 -2.19
N MET A 146 5.05 -1.86 -2.88
CA MET A 146 5.81 -1.64 -4.10
C MET A 146 4.95 -0.93 -5.14
N GLY A 147 3.76 -1.46 -5.44
CA GLY A 147 2.84 -0.84 -6.40
C GLY A 147 2.45 0.59 -6.02
N TYR A 148 2.21 0.85 -4.73
CA TYR A 148 1.91 2.20 -4.25
C TYR A 148 3.08 3.20 -4.46
N LEU A 149 4.33 2.76 -4.26
CA LEU A 149 5.53 3.59 -4.38
C LEU A 149 6.00 3.72 -5.84
N GLU A 150 5.90 2.67 -6.64
CA GLU A 150 6.22 2.68 -8.07
C GLU A 150 5.39 3.70 -8.84
N ARG A 151 4.11 3.82 -8.51
CA ARG A 151 3.23 4.85 -9.08
C ARG A 151 3.64 6.28 -8.73
N ARG A 152 4.49 6.45 -7.71
CA ARG A 152 5.09 7.73 -7.31
C ARG A 152 6.53 7.88 -7.80
N GLY A 153 6.95 7.01 -8.73
CA GLY A 153 8.26 7.08 -9.39
C GLY A 153 9.40 6.46 -8.60
N VAL A 154 9.11 5.57 -7.64
CA VAL A 154 10.11 4.81 -6.90
C VAL A 154 10.32 3.45 -7.56
N GLN A 155 11.55 3.10 -7.91
CA GLN A 155 11.90 1.81 -8.46
C GLN A 155 12.37 0.86 -7.36
N PHE A 156 12.22 -0.44 -7.57
CA PHE A 156 12.71 -1.47 -6.66
C PHE A 156 13.70 -2.38 -7.37
N HIS A 157 14.82 -2.63 -6.71
CA HIS A 157 15.77 -3.67 -7.07
C HIS A 157 15.90 -4.61 -5.88
N ILE A 158 15.21 -5.75 -5.94
CA ILE A 158 15.17 -6.75 -4.86
C ILE A 158 15.85 -8.02 -5.35
N GLY A 159 16.91 -8.47 -4.65
CA GLY A 159 17.67 -9.67 -5.01
C GLY A 159 18.39 -9.61 -6.36
N THR A 160 18.49 -8.42 -6.97
CA THR A 160 19.20 -8.24 -8.24
C THR A 160 20.71 -8.08 -7.97
N PRO A 161 21.60 -8.46 -8.90
CA PRO A 161 23.04 -8.24 -8.74
C PRO A 161 23.41 -6.77 -8.50
N GLU A 162 22.64 -5.84 -9.06
CA GLU A 162 22.81 -4.41 -8.82
C GLU A 162 22.49 -4.04 -7.36
N ALA A 163 21.39 -4.57 -6.81
CA ALA A 163 21.03 -4.35 -5.41
C ALA A 163 22.06 -4.95 -4.47
N GLU A 164 22.49 -6.19 -4.71
CA GLU A 164 23.50 -6.84 -3.87
C GLU A 164 24.82 -6.06 -3.86
N LEU A 165 25.27 -5.60 -5.04
CA LEU A 165 26.48 -4.79 -5.14
C LEU A 165 26.32 -3.46 -4.41
N LYS A 166 25.19 -2.77 -4.60
CA LYS A 166 24.91 -1.50 -3.92
C LYS A 166 24.87 -1.64 -2.40
N LEU A 167 24.16 -2.63 -1.89
CA LEU A 167 24.06 -2.91 -0.46
C LEU A 167 25.42 -3.29 0.12
N PHE A 168 26.20 -4.11 -0.59
CA PHE A 168 27.55 -4.47 -0.19
C PHE A 168 28.48 -3.25 -0.11
N ASP A 169 28.50 -2.40 -1.14
CA ASP A 169 29.35 -1.21 -1.20
C ASP A 169 29.03 -0.21 -0.09
N ASN A 170 27.77 -0.17 0.38
CA ASN A 170 27.31 0.73 1.44
C ASN A 170 27.21 0.05 2.81
N GLN A 171 27.59 -1.23 2.92
CA GLN A 171 27.46 -2.04 4.14
C GLN A 171 26.06 -1.97 4.77
N ALA A 172 25.01 -1.98 3.93
CA ALA A 172 23.64 -1.76 4.34
C ALA A 172 22.76 -3.00 4.10
N GLU A 173 21.70 -3.15 4.89
CA GLU A 173 20.69 -4.21 4.70
C GLU A 173 19.59 -3.80 3.71
N GLY A 174 19.30 -2.50 3.67
CA GLY A 174 18.44 -1.83 2.71
C GLY A 174 19.05 -0.48 2.35
N MET A 175 18.68 0.07 1.19
CA MET A 175 19.11 1.40 0.83
C MET A 175 18.11 2.09 -0.09
N TYR A 176 17.64 3.25 0.31
CA TYR A 176 16.97 4.21 -0.55
C TYR A 176 17.98 5.20 -1.15
N SER A 177 17.95 5.36 -2.47
CA SER A 177 18.77 6.33 -3.20
C SER A 177 17.90 7.22 -4.08
N ALA A 178 18.24 8.51 -4.13
CA ALA A 178 17.48 9.50 -4.90
C ALA A 178 18.36 10.44 -5.74
N GLY A 179 19.48 9.93 -6.25
CA GLY A 179 20.38 10.65 -7.15
C GLY A 179 20.01 10.49 -8.63
N GLY A 180 20.42 11.44 -9.48
CA GLY A 180 20.34 11.29 -10.94
C GLY A 180 18.94 11.31 -11.56
N GLY A 181 17.92 11.72 -10.79
CA GLY A 181 16.53 11.84 -11.27
C GLY A 181 15.69 10.57 -11.08
N THR A 182 16.29 9.47 -10.64
CA THR A 182 15.59 8.22 -10.27
C THR A 182 15.55 8.07 -8.75
N LYS A 183 14.46 7.49 -8.23
CA LYS A 183 14.30 7.13 -6.81
C LYS A 183 14.28 5.62 -6.77
N THR A 184 15.21 4.99 -6.06
CA THR A 184 15.38 3.54 -6.12
C THR A 184 15.58 2.98 -4.72
N ILE A 185 14.86 1.92 -4.39
CA ILE A 185 15.04 1.10 -3.19
C ILE A 185 15.79 -0.18 -3.60
N TYR A 186 16.90 -0.43 -2.92
CA TYR A 186 17.72 -1.63 -3.06
C TYR A 186 17.55 -2.52 -1.84
N LEU A 187 17.25 -3.81 -2.04
CA LEU A 187 16.97 -4.76 -0.97
C LEU A 187 17.51 -6.17 -1.32
N TYR A 188 17.85 -6.96 -0.30
CA TYR A 188 18.06 -8.40 -0.44
C TYR A 188 16.74 -9.16 -0.71
N ASP A 189 16.83 -10.39 -1.23
CA ASP A 189 15.67 -11.27 -1.46
C ASP A 189 15.74 -12.55 -0.60
N PRO A 190 14.75 -12.80 0.28
CA PRO A 190 13.70 -11.88 0.69
C PRO A 190 14.26 -10.78 1.62
N PRO A 191 13.67 -9.56 1.62
CA PRO A 191 14.06 -8.53 2.59
C PRO A 191 13.46 -8.81 3.97
N GLY A 192 14.09 -8.29 5.02
CA GLY A 192 13.48 -8.19 6.35
C GLY A 192 12.28 -7.24 6.34
N THR A 193 11.32 -7.47 7.23
CA THR A 193 10.10 -6.66 7.30
C THR A 193 10.42 -5.23 7.74
N ALA A 194 11.25 -5.06 8.78
CA ALA A 194 11.69 -3.74 9.24
C ALA A 194 12.45 -2.99 8.14
N THR A 195 13.44 -3.65 7.52
CA THR A 195 14.27 -3.10 6.44
C THR A 195 13.43 -2.63 5.24
N PHE A 196 12.45 -3.43 4.79
CA PHE A 196 11.57 -3.03 3.69
C PHE A 196 10.80 -1.75 4.01
N PHE A 197 10.19 -1.69 5.20
CA PHE A 197 9.35 -0.54 5.58
C PHE A 197 10.16 0.72 5.88
N GLU A 198 11.36 0.58 6.43
CA GLU A 198 12.31 1.68 6.60
C GLU A 198 12.59 2.39 5.27
N GLU A 199 13.03 1.65 4.26
CA GLU A 199 13.33 2.25 2.95
C GLU A 199 12.08 2.79 2.24
N ALA A 200 10.92 2.14 2.46
CA ALA A 200 9.65 2.67 1.99
C ALA A 200 9.30 4.02 2.65
N PHE A 201 9.60 4.20 3.94
CA PHE A 201 9.41 5.48 4.64
C PHE A 201 10.40 6.54 4.18
N HIS A 202 11.67 6.20 3.95
CA HIS A 202 12.66 7.11 3.34
C HIS A 202 12.19 7.62 1.98
N ALA A 203 11.66 6.72 1.13
CA ALA A 203 11.09 7.11 -0.15
C ALA A 203 9.89 8.05 -0.01
N LEU A 204 8.97 7.78 0.93
CA LEU A 204 7.83 8.65 1.22
C LEU A 204 8.23 10.02 1.74
N GLN A 205 9.21 10.09 2.64
CA GLN A 205 9.76 11.33 3.18
C GLN A 205 10.36 12.17 2.06
N HIS A 206 11.14 11.56 1.17
CA HIS A 206 11.66 12.24 -0.02
C HIS A 206 10.53 12.83 -0.86
N LEU A 207 9.53 12.02 -1.21
CA LEU A 207 8.39 12.45 -2.05
C LEU A 207 7.62 13.63 -1.43
N ARG A 208 7.59 13.71 -0.09
CA ARG A 208 6.93 14.78 0.67
C ARG A 208 7.83 15.98 0.96
N LYS A 209 9.06 15.99 0.47
CA LYS A 209 10.08 17.03 0.76
C LYS A 209 10.28 17.21 2.27
N HIS A 210 10.33 16.08 2.98
CA HIS A 210 10.57 16.07 4.42
C HIS A 210 11.92 16.73 4.73
N PRO A 211 12.01 17.59 5.77
CA PRO A 211 13.30 18.16 6.17
C PRO A 211 14.29 17.06 6.53
N ALA A 212 15.58 17.31 6.32
CA ALA A 212 16.66 16.38 6.65
C ALA A 212 17.04 16.43 8.15
N ILE A 213 16.84 17.58 8.81
CA ILE A 213 17.16 17.79 10.23
C ILE A 213 15.90 18.17 10.99
N LYS A 214 15.77 17.64 12.21
CA LYS A 214 14.67 17.91 13.14
C LYS A 214 15.24 18.27 14.50
N VAL A 215 14.69 19.30 15.12
CA VAL A 215 15.03 19.69 16.50
C VAL A 215 14.00 19.08 17.43
N LEU A 216 14.45 18.23 18.36
CA LEU A 216 13.60 17.62 19.39
C LEU A 216 13.24 18.64 20.47
N GLU A 217 12.27 18.30 21.34
CA GLU A 217 11.87 19.16 22.47
C GLU A 217 13.03 19.46 23.43
N SER A 218 14.02 18.56 23.50
CA SER A 218 15.27 18.76 24.26
C SER A 218 16.19 19.84 23.68
N GLY A 219 15.91 20.32 22.46
CA GLY A 219 16.79 21.21 21.69
C GLY A 219 17.86 20.46 20.88
N GLN A 220 17.88 19.13 20.93
CA GLN A 220 18.82 18.31 20.18
C GLN A 220 18.43 18.21 18.70
N GLU A 221 19.40 18.36 17.80
CA GLU A 221 19.24 18.11 16.37
C GLU A 221 19.48 16.62 16.07
N VAL A 222 18.61 16.02 15.27
CA VAL A 222 18.70 14.62 14.81
C VAL A 222 18.45 14.53 13.31
N ASP A 223 18.89 13.42 12.69
CA ASP A 223 18.45 13.05 11.33
C ASP A 223 16.94 12.81 11.35
N ALA A 224 16.21 13.71 10.69
CA ALA A 224 14.76 13.70 10.68
C ALA A 224 14.19 12.51 9.91
N TRP A 225 14.90 12.01 8.90
CA TRP A 225 14.43 10.91 8.06
C TRP A 225 14.47 9.63 8.86
N GLU A 226 15.63 9.32 9.43
CA GLU A 226 15.81 8.15 10.27
C GLU A 226 14.90 8.19 11.51
N TYR A 227 14.86 9.33 12.21
CA TYR A 227 14.05 9.48 13.40
C TYR A 227 12.56 9.21 13.12
N ASP A 228 12.00 9.83 12.08
CA ASP A 228 10.57 9.69 11.77
C ASP A 228 10.23 8.33 11.13
N ALA A 229 11.16 7.71 10.39
CA ALA A 229 10.98 6.36 9.86
C ALA A 229 10.94 5.31 10.99
N LYS A 230 11.90 5.37 11.93
CA LYS A 230 11.95 4.48 13.10
C LYS A 230 10.75 4.70 14.03
N GLN A 231 10.35 5.95 14.28
CA GLN A 231 9.12 6.25 15.01
C GLN A 231 7.88 5.65 14.33
N ALA A 232 7.78 5.73 13.01
CA ALA A 232 6.66 5.16 12.26
C ALA A 232 6.63 3.62 12.35
N LEU A 233 7.80 2.97 12.23
CA LEU A 233 7.94 1.52 12.43
C LEU A 233 7.46 1.09 13.81
N LEU A 234 7.93 1.73 14.88
CA LEU A 234 7.54 1.40 16.25
C LEU A 234 6.05 1.65 16.51
N LYS A 235 5.53 2.80 16.04
CA LYS A 235 4.11 3.16 16.21
C LYS A 235 3.16 2.20 15.49
N HIS A 236 3.61 1.61 14.38
CA HIS A 236 2.79 0.75 13.53
C HIS A 236 3.25 -0.71 13.53
N SER A 237 4.12 -1.11 14.45
CA SER A 237 4.83 -2.40 14.44
C SER A 237 3.89 -3.61 14.29
N GLU A 238 2.82 -3.67 15.07
CA GLU A 238 1.80 -4.73 14.99
C GLU A 238 1.13 -4.80 13.61
N LYS A 239 0.78 -3.65 13.03
CA LYS A 239 0.14 -3.57 11.71
C LYS A 239 1.11 -3.94 10.59
N LEU A 240 2.37 -3.51 10.73
CA LEU A 240 3.45 -3.77 9.79
C LEU A 240 3.99 -5.20 9.92
N GLY A 241 3.64 -5.93 10.98
CA GLY A 241 4.03 -7.32 11.19
C GLY A 241 5.48 -7.48 11.61
N LEU A 242 6.04 -6.50 12.33
CA LEU A 242 7.38 -6.60 12.91
C LEU A 242 7.41 -7.72 13.95
N SER A 243 8.51 -8.47 13.99
CA SER A 243 8.76 -9.40 15.10
C SER A 243 9.11 -8.61 16.38
N TYR A 244 9.10 -9.29 17.52
CA TYR A 244 9.52 -8.67 18.78
C TYR A 244 11.00 -8.26 18.73
N GLU A 245 11.84 -9.07 18.11
CA GLU A 245 13.28 -8.82 17.94
C GLU A 245 13.50 -7.58 17.06
N GLU A 246 12.82 -7.48 15.91
CA GLU A 246 12.89 -6.29 15.05
C GLU A 246 12.36 -5.04 15.76
N TYR A 247 11.32 -5.16 16.59
CA TYR A 247 10.81 -4.05 17.38
C TYR A 247 11.88 -3.53 18.35
N VAL A 248 12.49 -4.42 19.14
CA VAL A 248 13.55 -4.06 20.09
C VAL A 248 14.78 -3.49 19.37
N GLU A 249 15.15 -4.07 18.23
CA GLU A 249 16.23 -3.53 17.40
C GLU A 249 15.91 -2.12 16.90
N THR A 250 14.68 -1.88 16.41
CA THR A 250 14.23 -0.56 15.96
C THR A 250 14.23 0.46 17.11
N GLU A 251 13.86 0.06 18.34
CA GLU A 251 13.96 0.94 19.52
C GLU A 251 15.41 1.34 19.81
N ASN A 252 16.34 0.38 19.75
CA ASN A 252 17.76 0.64 19.97
C ASN A 252 18.34 1.56 18.88
N GLN A 253 17.99 1.32 17.61
CA GLN A 253 18.40 2.15 16.49
C GLN A 253 17.83 3.57 16.60
N LEU A 254 16.56 3.72 16.98
CA LEU A 254 15.97 5.03 17.26
C LEU A 254 16.74 5.77 18.36
N GLN A 255 17.12 5.08 19.43
CA GLN A 255 17.92 5.68 20.50
C GLN A 255 19.29 6.13 19.97
N GLN A 256 19.95 5.34 19.12
CA GLN A 256 21.18 5.75 18.46
C GLN A 256 20.99 7.00 17.57
N VAL A 257 19.84 7.14 16.88
CA VAL A 257 19.53 8.35 16.10
C VAL A 257 19.36 9.54 17.04
N ILE A 258 18.67 9.35 18.16
CA ILE A 258 18.53 10.38 19.19
C ILE A 258 19.89 10.78 19.74
N ASP A 259 20.79 9.83 19.99
CA ASP A 259 22.12 10.10 20.56
C ASP A 259 23.14 10.59 19.51
N ASN A 260 22.72 10.78 18.24
CA ASN A 260 23.58 11.10 17.09
C ASN A 260 24.72 10.07 16.91
N GLU A 261 24.49 8.81 17.27
CA GLU A 261 25.41 7.69 17.08
C GLU A 261 25.07 6.89 15.82
N TYR A 262 23.82 6.94 15.36
CA TYR A 262 23.36 6.26 14.17
C TYR A 262 23.94 6.91 12.90
N GLY A 263 24.53 6.12 12.01
CA GLY A 263 25.08 6.63 10.74
C GLY A 263 26.43 7.35 10.81
N ASN A 264 27.11 7.42 11.96
CA ASN A 264 28.48 7.97 12.09
C ASN A 264 29.58 7.11 11.41
N TYR A 265 29.20 6.15 10.57
CA TYR A 265 30.12 5.60 9.57
C TYR A 265 30.33 6.68 8.50
N ASN A 266 31.28 7.59 8.75
CA ASN A 266 31.72 8.60 7.80
C ASN A 266 31.92 7.96 6.40
N PHE A 267 31.05 8.31 5.45
CA PHE A 267 31.30 8.16 4.01
C PHE A 267 32.17 9.32 3.51
#